data_AF-A0ABD1BEJ4-F1
#
_entry.id   AF-A0ABD1BEJ4-F1
#
_cell.length_a   1.000
_cell.length_b   1.000
_cell.length_c   1.000
_cell.angle_alpha   90.00
_cell.angle_beta   90.00
_cell.angle_gamma   90.00
#
_symmetry.space_group_name_H-M   'P 1'
#
loop_
_entity.id
_entity.type
_entity.pdbx_description
1 polymer ?
#
loop_
_entity_poly.entity_id
_entity_poly.type
_entity_poly.pdbx_seq_one_letter_code
_entity_poly.pdbx_strand_id
1 'polypeptide(L)'
;MFATKPIGDDDSHLVAVLEVITDTLASRNVTEWLQRFALENLMEISSSLYSLLGGGLVSIKENGTSVDLILQILSATLKISQKRKMFQPHFTITLEGIFQLFEAAGNCDSPQVEASAERGLDTILMSTPPIDIICMDVDKLRRFLLWGTSTALKSDFKKGTKPSESHQDTKTHTEEPQEETMVAKFLRWLLASVILGKLYSEANDLDPTALSETKPETLLEYLKQSNLEGSMTNSEHILGEVIMYLQKLVCTNNMVLLPSVVFAVSLMLLRNGQFLTTESEGDYELIRSLCSRISSPPEAIPVWRWSYYQGWKDLSAEPAADPKTIDACQQLLLMFSDMLGRRASGIST
;
A
#
# COMPACT_ATOMS: atom_id res chain seq x y z
N MET A 1 6.43 -14.70 48.69
CA MET A 1 7.05 -13.36 48.62
C MET A 1 7.70 -13.25 47.26
N PHE A 2 6.90 -12.90 46.24
CA PHE A 2 7.39 -12.64 44.89
C PHE A 2 7.56 -11.12 44.78
N ALA A 3 8.79 -10.67 44.59
CA ALA A 3 9.08 -9.27 44.38
C ALA A 3 8.56 -8.89 42.99
N THR A 4 7.43 -8.17 42.96
CA THR A 4 7.02 -7.37 41.81
C THR A 4 8.06 -6.28 41.60
N LYS A 5 8.79 -6.38 40.49
CA LYS A 5 9.68 -5.32 40.00
C LYS A 5 8.81 -4.07 39.74
N PRO A 6 9.22 -2.86 40.14
CA PRO A 6 8.40 -1.68 39.92
C PRO A 6 8.38 -1.38 38.42
N ILE A 7 7.22 -1.57 37.80
CA ILE A 7 6.84 -0.89 36.56
C ILE A 7 6.57 0.56 37.00
N GLY A 8 7.33 1.56 36.56
CA GLY A 8 6.96 2.93 36.96
C GLY A 8 7.87 4.13 36.73
N ASP A 9 9.03 4.03 36.07
CA ASP A 9 9.86 5.25 35.85
C ASP A 9 10.34 5.40 34.39
N ASP A 10 10.86 4.33 33.80
CA ASP A 10 11.41 4.36 32.42
C ASP A 10 10.32 4.58 31.34
N ASP A 11 9.13 3.98 31.51
CA ASP A 11 8.00 4.13 30.58
C ASP A 11 7.46 5.58 30.59
N SER A 12 7.42 6.23 31.76
CA SER A 12 7.02 7.64 31.89
C SER A 12 8.03 8.60 31.26
N HIS A 13 9.33 8.30 31.38
CA HIS A 13 10.37 9.08 30.74
C HIS A 13 10.30 8.98 29.20
N LEU A 14 10.06 7.79 28.67
CA LEU A 14 9.90 7.61 27.23
C LEU A 14 8.69 8.37 26.70
N VAL A 15 7.54 8.28 27.37
CA VAL A 15 6.33 9.03 26.97
C VAL A 15 6.61 10.53 26.94
N ALA A 16 7.22 11.09 27.99
CA ALA A 16 7.55 12.52 28.03
C ALA A 16 8.49 12.95 26.90
N VAL A 17 9.48 12.12 26.54
CA VAL A 17 10.38 12.40 25.41
C VAL A 17 9.60 12.37 24.08
N LEU A 18 8.73 11.38 23.88
CA LEU A 18 7.90 11.27 22.68
C LEU A 18 6.92 12.45 22.54
N GLU A 19 6.33 12.92 23.65
CA GLU A 19 5.48 14.11 23.68
C GLU A 19 6.25 15.35 23.24
N VAL A 20 7.44 15.59 23.81
CA VAL A 20 8.29 16.74 23.43
C VAL A 20 8.65 16.71 21.95
N ILE A 21 9.01 15.54 21.40
CA ILE A 21 9.31 15.40 19.98
C ILE A 21 8.06 15.70 19.14
N THR A 22 6.90 15.16 19.53
CA THR A 22 5.63 15.35 18.82
C THR A 22 5.21 16.82 18.79
N ASP A 23 5.26 17.51 19.93
CA ASP A 23 4.97 18.95 20.05
C ASP A 23 5.94 19.79 19.22
N THR A 24 7.22 19.40 19.22
CA THR A 24 8.25 20.06 18.43
C THR A 24 7.97 19.90 16.92
N LEU A 25 7.53 18.72 16.48
CA LEU A 25 7.16 18.43 15.10
C LEU A 25 5.84 19.09 14.67
N ALA A 26 4.99 19.51 15.60
CA ALA A 26 3.80 20.32 15.29
C ALA A 26 4.16 21.75 14.85
N SER A 27 5.35 22.24 15.19
CA SER A 27 5.82 23.58 14.81
C SER A 27 6.29 23.64 13.35
N ARG A 28 5.61 24.46 12.54
CA ARG A 28 5.97 24.68 11.13
C ARG A 28 7.45 25.08 10.96
N ASN A 29 7.94 26.02 11.77
CA ASN A 29 9.33 26.49 11.68
C ASN A 29 10.33 25.36 11.89
N VAL A 30 10.02 24.45 12.83
CA VAL A 30 10.88 23.29 13.11
C VAL A 30 10.82 22.29 11.97
N THR A 31 9.64 21.98 11.43
CA THR A 31 9.53 21.07 10.28
C THR A 31 10.28 21.58 9.04
N GLU A 32 10.23 22.89 8.77
CA GLU A 32 10.97 23.52 7.66
C GLU A 32 12.48 23.49 7.91
N TRP A 33 12.93 23.67 9.16
CA TRP A 33 14.33 23.55 9.54
C TRP A 33 14.84 22.12 9.43
N LEU A 34 14.11 21.13 9.96
CA LEU A 34 14.43 19.71 9.88
C LEU A 34 14.54 19.27 8.43
N GLN A 35 13.57 19.64 7.58
CA GLN A 35 13.58 19.31 6.16
C GLN A 35 14.89 19.74 5.46
N ARG A 36 15.45 20.90 5.86
CA ARG A 36 16.63 21.49 5.23
C ARG A 36 17.95 21.00 5.82
N PHE A 37 18.01 20.75 7.13
CA PHE A 37 19.27 20.66 7.85
C PHE A 37 19.48 19.38 8.67
N ALA A 38 18.42 18.67 9.05
CA ALA A 38 18.54 17.60 10.06
C ALA A 38 17.50 16.47 9.91
N LEU A 39 16.97 16.25 8.71
CA LEU A 39 15.98 15.19 8.50
C LEU A 39 16.62 13.81 8.66
N GLU A 40 17.90 13.64 8.32
CA GLU A 40 18.67 12.40 8.53
C GLU A 40 18.59 11.92 9.98
N ASN A 41 18.76 12.84 10.95
CA ASN A 41 18.66 12.53 12.37
C ASN A 41 17.22 12.12 12.75
N LEU A 42 16.21 12.79 12.17
CA LEU A 42 14.82 12.43 12.39
C LEU A 42 14.47 11.06 11.77
N MET A 43 15.07 10.71 10.64
CA MET A 43 14.94 9.38 10.02
C MET A 43 15.57 8.29 10.89
N GLU A 44 16.74 8.56 11.49
CA GLU A 44 17.41 7.63 12.41
C GLU A 44 16.58 7.40 13.69
N ILE A 45 16.08 8.49 14.29
CA ILE A 45 15.14 8.42 15.41
C ILE A 45 13.91 7.59 15.01
N SER A 46 13.29 7.91 13.88
CA SER A 46 12.12 7.20 13.38
C SER A 46 12.38 5.72 13.11
N SER A 47 13.55 5.37 12.59
CA SER A 47 13.98 3.97 12.39
C SER A 47 14.05 3.21 13.71
N SER A 48 14.62 3.86 14.72
CA SER A 48 14.69 3.31 16.07
C SER A 48 13.29 3.14 16.67
N LEU A 49 12.40 4.11 16.49
CA LEU A 49 11.05 4.09 17.07
C LEU A 49 10.18 2.92 16.58
N TYR A 50 10.11 2.64 15.27
CA TYR A 50 9.31 1.49 14.83
C TYR A 50 9.98 0.16 15.21
N SER A 51 11.31 0.08 15.28
CA SER A 51 11.99 -1.13 15.75
C SER A 51 11.72 -1.45 17.23
N LEU A 52 11.51 -0.42 18.06
CA LEU A 52 11.11 -0.57 19.46
C LEU A 52 9.75 -1.27 19.59
N LEU A 53 8.85 -1.07 18.62
CA LEU A 53 7.54 -1.73 18.59
C LEU A 53 7.66 -3.25 18.38
N GLY A 54 8.69 -3.71 17.65
CA GLY A 54 8.90 -5.13 17.33
C GLY A 54 9.77 -5.93 18.30
N GLY A 55 10.72 -5.28 18.99
CA GLY A 55 11.78 -6.00 19.72
C GLY A 55 12.03 -5.61 21.18
N GLY A 56 11.41 -4.55 21.70
CA GLY A 56 11.94 -3.88 22.91
C GLY A 56 11.08 -3.96 24.18
N LEU A 57 9.83 -3.53 24.12
CA LEU A 57 9.04 -3.32 25.34
C LEU A 57 7.68 -4.01 25.21
N VAL A 58 7.53 -5.12 25.93
CA VAL A 58 6.21 -5.71 26.22
C VAL A 58 5.26 -4.64 26.81
N SER A 59 5.79 -3.63 27.52
CA SER A 59 5.02 -2.50 28.07
C SER A 59 4.59 -1.43 27.05
N ILE A 60 5.28 -1.22 25.92
CA ILE A 60 4.86 -0.24 24.89
C ILE A 60 3.63 -0.73 24.16
N LYS A 61 3.54 -2.04 23.88
CA LYS A 61 2.38 -2.65 23.22
C LYS A 61 1.11 -2.51 24.08
N GLU A 62 1.27 -2.47 25.40
CA GLU A 62 0.21 -2.23 26.37
C GLU A 62 -0.07 -0.72 26.58
N ASN A 63 0.86 0.17 26.22
CA ASN A 63 0.72 1.61 26.33
C ASN A 63 0.28 2.27 25.01
N GLY A 64 -1.04 2.32 24.80
CA GLY A 64 -1.63 2.95 23.61
C GLY A 64 -1.17 4.38 23.34
N THR A 65 -0.84 5.16 24.38
CA THR A 65 -0.32 6.53 24.24
C THR A 65 1.05 6.55 23.59
N SER A 66 1.97 5.65 23.98
CA SER A 66 3.30 5.54 23.37
C SER A 66 3.21 5.14 21.89
N VAL A 67 2.35 4.16 21.57
CA VAL A 67 2.11 3.74 20.18
C VAL A 67 1.58 4.92 19.37
N ASP A 68 0.61 5.66 19.91
CA ASP A 68 0.03 6.83 19.23
C ASP A 68 1.07 7.92 18.93
N LEU A 69 1.91 8.27 19.92
CA LEU A 69 2.99 9.26 19.75
C LEU A 69 4.04 8.79 18.73
N ILE A 70 4.43 7.51 18.77
CA ILE A 70 5.35 6.93 17.78
C ILE A 70 4.75 7.08 16.37
N LEU A 71 3.48 6.71 16.18
CA LEU A 71 2.79 6.85 14.90
C LEU A 71 2.72 8.31 14.41
N GLN A 72 2.54 9.28 15.31
CA GLN A 72 2.60 10.71 14.97
C GLN A 72 4.00 11.13 14.47
N ILE A 73 5.06 10.74 15.19
CA ILE A 73 6.44 11.06 14.81
C ILE A 73 6.79 10.44 13.46
N LEU A 74 6.43 9.17 13.25
CA LEU A 74 6.64 8.47 11.98
C LEU A 74 5.89 9.15 10.82
N SER A 75 4.62 9.49 11.03
CA SER A 75 3.80 10.17 10.02
C SER A 75 4.38 11.55 9.65
N ALA A 76 4.80 12.33 10.65
CA ALA A 76 5.45 13.61 10.44
C ALA A 76 6.77 13.44 9.65
N THR A 77 7.58 12.45 10.01
CA THR A 77 8.86 12.17 9.34
C THR A 77 8.65 11.76 7.89
N LEU A 78 7.72 10.86 7.61
CA LEU A 78 7.33 10.46 6.25
C LEU A 78 6.85 11.67 5.44
N LYS A 79 5.98 12.50 6.01
CA LYS A 79 5.45 13.70 5.36
C LYS A 79 6.53 14.72 5.04
N ILE A 80 7.48 14.96 5.95
CA ILE A 80 8.61 15.86 5.70
C ILE A 80 9.52 15.27 4.62
N SER A 81 9.76 13.96 4.68
CA SER A 81 10.58 13.25 3.71
C SER A 81 10.02 13.29 2.30
N GLN A 82 8.71 13.11 2.11
CA GLN A 82 8.07 13.16 0.80
C GLN A 82 8.17 14.53 0.11
N LYS A 83 8.51 15.60 0.84
CA LYS A 83 8.72 16.96 0.29
C LYS A 83 10.15 17.20 -0.22
N ARG A 84 11.05 16.22 -0.12
CA ARG A 84 12.43 16.34 -0.62
C ARG A 84 12.49 16.30 -2.15
N LYS A 85 13.64 16.73 -2.69
CA LYS A 85 13.92 16.67 -4.13
C LYS A 85 14.24 15.23 -4.55
N MET A 86 13.99 14.91 -5.82
CA MET A 86 14.09 13.57 -6.43
C MET A 86 15.39 12.77 -6.13
N PHE A 87 16.52 13.43 -5.89
CA PHE A 87 17.82 12.78 -5.68
C PHE A 87 18.27 12.73 -4.22
N GLN A 88 17.41 13.15 -3.29
CA GLN A 88 17.69 13.05 -1.86
C GLN A 88 17.06 11.77 -1.30
N PRO A 89 17.75 11.04 -0.41
CA PRO A 89 17.18 9.88 0.25
C PRO A 89 15.89 10.27 0.98
N HIS A 90 14.85 9.46 0.78
CA HIS A 90 13.59 9.55 1.50
C HIS A 90 13.58 8.50 2.61
N PHE A 91 12.91 8.83 3.71
CA PHE A 91 12.58 7.89 4.76
C PHE A 91 11.65 6.82 4.21
N THR A 92 12.03 5.56 4.41
CA THR A 92 11.22 4.39 4.09
C THR A 92 11.12 3.50 5.32
N ILE A 93 9.99 2.80 5.42
CA ILE A 93 9.78 1.79 6.46
C ILE A 93 10.04 0.44 5.80
N THR A 94 10.79 -0.42 6.46
CA THR A 94 11.07 -1.78 5.97
C THR A 94 9.81 -2.65 6.03
N LEU A 95 9.76 -3.75 5.28
CA LEU A 95 8.64 -4.70 5.36
C LEU A 95 8.42 -5.20 6.80
N GLU A 96 9.50 -5.49 7.52
CA GLU A 96 9.44 -5.86 8.93
C GLU A 96 8.89 -4.72 9.80
N GLY A 97 9.32 -3.47 9.56
CA GLY A 97 8.78 -2.30 10.25
C GLY A 97 7.27 -2.09 10.01
N ILE A 98 6.78 -2.34 8.78
CA ILE A 98 5.35 -2.31 8.45
C ILE A 98 4.59 -3.34 9.29
N PHE A 99 5.14 -4.54 9.43
CA PHE A 99 4.52 -5.59 10.23
C PHE A 99 4.49 -5.23 11.73
N GLN A 100 5.58 -4.67 12.25
CA GLN A 100 5.64 -4.19 13.64
C GLN A 100 4.61 -3.09 13.92
N LEU A 101 4.42 -2.16 12.98
CA LEU A 101 3.40 -1.12 13.07
C LEU A 101 1.99 -1.69 13.05
N PHE A 102 1.72 -2.64 12.15
CA PHE A 102 0.47 -3.37 12.11
C PHE A 102 0.19 -4.08 13.43
N GLU A 103 1.15 -4.83 13.98
CA GLU A 103 0.95 -5.57 15.22
C GLU A 103 0.80 -4.63 16.43
N ALA A 104 1.47 -3.49 16.46
CA ALA A 104 1.30 -2.51 17.52
C ALA A 104 -0.08 -1.83 17.42
N ALA A 105 -0.45 -1.33 16.24
CA ALA A 105 -1.71 -0.61 16.03
C ALA A 105 -2.95 -1.52 16.09
N GLY A 106 -2.80 -2.81 15.75
CA GLY A 106 -3.88 -3.79 15.74
C GLY A 106 -4.17 -4.46 17.09
N ASN A 107 -3.23 -4.43 18.04
CA ASN A 107 -3.36 -5.12 19.34
C ASN A 107 -3.55 -4.17 20.55
N CYS A 108 -3.76 -2.87 20.35
CA CYS A 108 -4.07 -1.98 21.48
C CYS A 108 -5.48 -2.31 22.02
N ASP A 109 -5.64 -2.60 23.31
CA ASP A 109 -6.92 -3.00 23.95
C ASP A 109 -7.76 -1.81 24.50
N SER A 110 -7.49 -0.56 24.09
CA SER A 110 -8.11 0.64 24.68
C SER A 110 -9.29 1.20 23.86
N PRO A 111 -10.25 1.98 24.39
CA PRO A 111 -11.31 2.63 23.59
C PRO A 111 -10.80 3.52 22.43
N GLN A 112 -9.49 3.80 22.38
CA GLN A 112 -8.77 4.48 21.30
C GLN A 112 -8.30 3.54 20.17
N VAL A 113 -8.55 2.22 20.23
CA VAL A 113 -8.08 1.21 19.23
C VAL A 113 -8.36 1.67 17.81
N GLU A 114 -9.57 2.19 17.54
CA GLU A 114 -9.96 2.53 16.17
C GLU A 114 -9.21 3.74 15.62
N ALA A 115 -8.90 4.73 16.47
CA ALA A 115 -8.12 5.90 16.06
C ALA A 115 -6.64 5.55 15.86
N SER A 116 -6.09 4.69 16.72
CA SER A 116 -4.73 4.18 16.59
C SER A 116 -4.57 3.25 15.38
N ALA A 117 -5.58 2.43 15.07
CA ALA A 117 -5.59 1.59 13.88
C ALA A 117 -5.63 2.42 12.59
N GLU A 118 -6.52 3.42 12.51
CA GLU A 118 -6.59 4.34 11.36
C GLU A 118 -5.26 5.07 11.17
N ARG A 119 -4.67 5.61 12.24
CA ARG A 119 -3.38 6.28 12.19
C ARG A 119 -2.24 5.34 11.80
N GLY A 120 -2.25 4.11 12.33
CA GLY A 120 -1.28 3.07 12.00
C GLY A 120 -1.31 2.74 10.51
N LEU A 121 -2.52 2.56 9.96
CA LEU A 121 -2.68 2.33 8.54
C LEU A 121 -2.23 3.56 7.73
N ASP A 122 -2.58 4.78 8.12
CA ASP A 122 -2.08 6.01 7.49
C ASP A 122 -0.56 6.07 7.45
N THR A 123 0.11 5.79 8.57
CA THR A 123 1.57 5.75 8.65
C THR A 123 2.16 4.71 7.67
N ILE A 124 1.57 3.53 7.60
CA ILE A 124 2.00 2.47 6.67
C ILE A 124 1.80 2.92 5.23
N LEU A 125 0.64 3.50 4.89
CA LEU A 125 0.37 3.97 3.52
C LEU A 125 1.20 5.20 3.14
N MET A 126 1.71 5.98 4.10
CA MET A 126 2.68 7.05 3.82
C MET A 126 4.06 6.51 3.44
N SER A 127 4.38 5.28 3.81
CA SER A 127 5.64 4.64 3.40
C SER A 127 5.60 4.20 1.93
N THR A 128 6.78 4.13 1.32
CA THR A 128 6.93 3.55 -0.02
C THR A 128 6.44 2.09 -0.01
N PRO A 129 5.56 1.69 -0.95
CA PRO A 129 5.08 0.33 -1.09
C PRO A 129 6.25 -0.67 -1.13
N PRO A 130 6.28 -1.68 -0.23
CA PRO A 130 7.34 -2.68 -0.20
C PRO A 130 7.25 -3.59 -1.43
N ILE A 131 8.39 -3.89 -2.05
CA ILE A 131 8.50 -4.75 -3.23
C ILE A 131 8.41 -6.24 -2.88
N ASP A 132 8.64 -6.58 -1.62
CA ASP A 132 8.76 -7.93 -1.09
C ASP A 132 7.49 -8.42 -0.38
N ILE A 133 6.37 -7.67 -0.47
CA ILE A 133 5.10 -8.05 0.17
C ILE A 133 4.58 -9.42 -0.31
N ILE A 134 4.85 -9.77 -1.57
CA ILE A 134 4.46 -11.06 -2.18
C ILE A 134 5.22 -12.22 -1.53
N CYS A 135 6.42 -11.97 -1.01
CA CYS A 135 7.28 -12.95 -0.36
C CYS A 135 7.02 -13.05 1.15
N MET A 136 6.06 -12.28 1.68
CA MET A 136 5.71 -12.33 3.09
C MET A 136 5.12 -13.69 3.48
N ASP A 137 5.38 -14.11 4.72
CA ASP A 137 4.72 -15.26 5.33
C ASP A 137 3.20 -15.17 5.19
N VAL A 138 2.58 -16.27 4.78
CA VAL A 138 1.16 -16.33 4.39
C VAL A 138 0.24 -15.92 5.55
N ASP A 139 0.55 -16.35 6.77
CA ASP A 139 -0.27 -16.05 7.94
C ASP A 139 -0.10 -14.59 8.38
N LYS A 140 1.13 -14.07 8.33
CA LYS A 140 1.38 -12.63 8.56
C LYS A 140 0.65 -11.76 7.53
N LEU A 141 0.75 -12.12 6.24
CA LEU A 141 0.13 -11.41 5.13
C LEU A 141 -1.40 -11.40 5.27
N ARG A 142 -2.00 -12.57 5.54
CA ARG A 142 -3.45 -12.68 5.74
C ARG A 142 -3.94 -11.79 6.87
N ARG A 143 -3.25 -11.80 8.03
CA ARG A 143 -3.59 -10.94 9.17
C ARG A 143 -3.48 -9.46 8.83
N PHE A 144 -2.38 -9.07 8.18
CA PHE A 144 -2.16 -7.69 7.77
C PHE A 144 -3.25 -7.20 6.80
N LEU A 145 -3.56 -7.97 5.76
CA LEU A 145 -4.56 -7.60 4.76
C LEU A 145 -5.96 -7.52 5.37
N LEU A 146 -6.34 -8.48 6.21
CA LEU A 146 -7.64 -8.46 6.90
C LEU A 146 -7.76 -7.21 7.79
N TRP A 147 -6.73 -6.92 8.60
CA TRP A 147 -6.71 -5.73 9.44
C TRP A 147 -6.75 -4.46 8.60
N GLY A 148 -5.89 -4.30 7.60
CA GLY A 148 -5.81 -3.12 6.74
C GLY A 148 -7.12 -2.85 6.00
N THR A 149 -7.74 -3.88 5.43
CA THR A 149 -9.04 -3.77 4.75
C THR A 149 -10.14 -3.35 5.73
N SER A 150 -10.21 -3.97 6.91
CA SER A 150 -11.23 -3.64 7.92
C SER A 150 -11.07 -2.21 8.45
N THR A 151 -9.84 -1.76 8.69
CA THR A 151 -9.51 -0.42 9.16
C THR A 151 -9.82 0.63 8.09
N ALA A 152 -9.46 0.37 6.83
CA ALA A 152 -9.77 1.28 5.71
C ALA A 152 -11.28 1.46 5.53
N LEU A 153 -12.05 0.37 5.55
CA LEU A 153 -13.51 0.41 5.48
C LEU A 153 -14.10 1.23 6.61
N LYS A 154 -13.71 0.94 7.86
CA LYS A 154 -14.20 1.67 9.05
C LYS A 154 -13.90 3.18 8.98
N SER A 155 -12.69 3.56 8.55
CA SER A 155 -12.29 4.97 8.38
C SER A 155 -13.22 5.67 7.38
N ASP A 156 -13.45 5.05 6.22
CA ASP A 156 -14.28 5.64 5.17
C ASP A 156 -15.76 5.74 5.59
N PHE A 157 -16.31 4.72 6.28
CA PHE A 157 -17.66 4.78 6.86
C PHE A 157 -17.79 5.95 7.85
N LYS A 158 -16.82 6.12 8.75
CA LYS A 158 -16.84 7.21 9.75
C LYS A 158 -16.84 8.58 9.08
N LYS A 159 -16.04 8.76 8.02
CA LYS A 159 -16.00 10.01 7.24
C LYS A 159 -17.33 10.28 6.53
N GLY A 160 -18.01 9.25 6.03
CA GLY A 160 -19.34 9.36 5.41
C GLY A 160 -20.51 9.65 6.36
N THR A 161 -20.37 9.36 7.66
CA THR A 161 -21.43 9.54 8.67
C THR A 161 -21.42 10.89 9.40
N LYS A 162 -20.42 11.76 9.19
CA LYS A 162 -20.45 13.09 9.83
C LYS A 162 -21.58 13.93 9.19
N PRO A 163 -22.60 14.37 9.95
CA PRO A 163 -23.52 15.36 9.44
C PRO A 163 -22.71 16.62 9.15
N SER A 164 -22.81 17.10 7.92
CA SER A 164 -22.29 18.42 7.54
C SER A 164 -23.01 19.45 8.42
N GLU A 165 -22.40 19.88 9.52
CA GLU A 165 -22.72 21.15 10.17
C GLU A 165 -22.21 22.28 9.26
N SER A 166 -22.73 22.36 8.03
CA SER A 166 -22.50 23.50 7.17
C SER A 166 -23.55 24.55 7.51
N HIS A 167 -23.11 25.55 8.26
CA HIS A 167 -23.69 26.88 8.17
C HIS A 167 -23.77 27.26 6.68
N GLN A 168 -24.99 27.60 6.25
CA GLN A 168 -25.24 28.21 4.95
C GLN A 168 -24.36 29.45 4.82
N ASP A 169 -23.40 29.41 3.89
CA ASP A 169 -23.00 30.62 3.19
C ASP A 169 -22.56 30.26 1.76
N THR A 170 -23.46 30.57 0.83
CA THR A 170 -23.23 30.63 -0.60
C THR A 170 -22.05 31.54 -0.92
N LYS A 171 -20.91 30.98 -1.36
CA LYS A 171 -19.96 31.64 -2.26
C LYS A 171 -18.95 30.67 -2.88
N THR A 172 -18.95 30.64 -4.22
CA THR A 172 -17.88 30.21 -5.13
C THR A 172 -17.36 28.77 -5.00
N HIS A 173 -17.93 27.87 -5.82
CA HIS A 173 -17.33 26.58 -6.19
C HIS A 173 -15.93 26.79 -6.78
N THR A 174 -14.92 26.68 -5.92
CA THR A 174 -13.61 26.18 -6.33
C THR A 174 -13.66 24.72 -5.92
N GLU A 175 -13.69 23.81 -6.89
CA GLU A 175 -13.65 22.37 -6.63
C GLU A 175 -12.32 22.04 -5.94
N GLU A 176 -12.32 22.00 -4.61
CA GLU A 176 -11.24 21.34 -3.87
C GLU A 176 -11.28 19.87 -4.30
N PRO A 177 -10.15 19.30 -4.76
CA PRO A 177 -10.12 17.92 -5.21
C PRO A 177 -10.54 17.02 -4.06
N GLN A 178 -11.61 16.25 -4.27
CA GLN A 178 -12.15 15.31 -3.30
C GLN A 178 -11.01 14.40 -2.81
N GLU A 179 -10.81 14.36 -1.49
CA GLU A 179 -9.74 13.56 -0.89
C GLU A 179 -9.97 12.06 -1.18
N GLU A 180 -8.93 11.37 -1.66
CA GLU A 180 -8.97 9.93 -1.94
C GLU A 180 -9.34 9.14 -0.67
N THR A 181 -10.26 8.18 -0.81
CA THR A 181 -10.72 7.34 0.31
C THR A 181 -9.60 6.43 0.83
N MET A 182 -9.71 5.98 2.08
CA MET A 182 -8.72 5.11 2.69
C MET A 182 -8.63 3.76 1.97
N VAL A 183 -9.77 3.23 1.53
CA VAL A 183 -9.85 2.01 0.71
C VAL A 183 -9.10 2.19 -0.62
N ALA A 184 -9.25 3.34 -1.29
CA ALA A 184 -8.56 3.63 -2.55
C ALA A 184 -7.04 3.78 -2.34
N LYS A 185 -6.60 4.49 -1.29
CA LYS A 185 -5.18 4.59 -0.91
C LYS A 185 -4.59 3.22 -0.63
N PHE A 186 -5.29 2.36 0.11
CA PHE A 186 -4.80 1.02 0.44
C PHE A 186 -4.68 0.15 -0.80
N LEU A 187 -5.70 0.19 -1.69
CA LEU A 187 -5.65 -0.49 -2.98
C LEU A 187 -4.44 -0.04 -3.81
N ARG A 188 -4.28 1.27 -4.02
CA ARG A 188 -3.17 1.84 -4.81
C ARG A 188 -1.81 1.44 -4.25
N TRP A 189 -1.67 1.44 -2.92
CA TRP A 189 -0.46 1.02 -2.24
C TRP A 189 -0.14 -0.47 -2.48
N LEU A 190 -1.14 -1.36 -2.36
CA LEU A 190 -0.98 -2.79 -2.66
C LEU A 190 -0.62 -3.05 -4.13
N LEU A 191 -1.27 -2.35 -5.06
CA LEU A 191 -0.98 -2.47 -6.49
C LEU A 191 0.46 -2.10 -6.80
N ALA A 192 0.92 -0.97 -6.27
CA ALA A 192 2.30 -0.54 -6.43
C ALA A 192 3.28 -1.58 -5.86
N SER A 193 3.02 -2.12 -4.66
CA SER A 193 3.84 -3.20 -4.09
C SER A 193 3.93 -4.43 -4.98
N VAL A 194 2.79 -4.88 -5.54
CA VAL A 194 2.75 -6.07 -6.39
C VAL A 194 3.47 -5.83 -7.72
N ILE A 195 3.17 -4.71 -8.38
CA ILE A 195 3.76 -4.35 -9.68
C ILE A 195 5.28 -4.19 -9.53
N LEU A 196 5.74 -3.39 -8.58
CA LEU A 196 7.17 -3.18 -8.34
C LEU A 196 7.85 -4.48 -7.90
N GLY A 197 7.23 -5.26 -7.02
CA GLY A 197 7.77 -6.55 -6.59
C GLY A 197 8.02 -7.51 -7.73
N LYS A 198 7.06 -7.63 -8.64
CA LYS A 198 7.19 -8.47 -9.84
C LYS A 198 8.27 -7.95 -10.80
N LEU A 199 8.30 -6.64 -11.02
CA LEU A 199 9.31 -5.98 -11.85
C LEU A 199 10.74 -6.19 -11.34
N TYR A 200 10.96 -5.99 -10.03
CA TYR A 200 12.31 -6.03 -9.46
C TYR A 200 12.77 -7.45 -9.09
N SER A 201 11.85 -8.38 -8.81
CA SER A 201 12.21 -9.79 -8.62
C SER A 201 12.87 -10.39 -9.86
N GLU A 202 12.52 -9.90 -11.05
CA GLU A 202 13.07 -10.37 -12.34
C GLU A 202 14.41 -9.71 -12.69
N ALA A 203 14.66 -8.49 -12.19
CA ALA A 203 15.90 -7.74 -12.43
C ALA A 203 17.09 -8.20 -11.58
N ASN A 204 16.88 -8.98 -10.52
CA ASN A 204 17.97 -9.52 -9.69
C ASN A 204 18.61 -10.78 -10.27
N ASP A 205 17.93 -11.46 -11.21
CA ASP A 205 18.46 -12.63 -11.92
C ASP A 205 19.11 -12.26 -13.28
N LEU A 206 19.01 -10.98 -13.68
CA LEU A 206 19.58 -10.45 -14.91
C LEU A 206 20.58 -9.33 -14.60
N ASP A 207 21.64 -9.24 -15.40
CA ASP A 207 22.56 -8.10 -15.39
C ASP A 207 21.75 -6.80 -15.49
N PRO A 208 21.94 -5.77 -14.64
CA PRO A 208 21.16 -4.52 -14.67
C PRO A 208 21.19 -3.81 -16.03
N THR A 209 22.18 -4.14 -16.85
CA THR A 209 22.38 -3.72 -18.24
C THR A 209 21.47 -4.44 -19.26
N ALA A 210 20.77 -5.50 -18.87
CA ALA A 210 19.93 -6.35 -19.71
C ALA A 210 18.42 -6.01 -19.65
N LEU A 211 18.01 -5.06 -18.80
CA LEU A 211 16.72 -4.36 -18.94
C LEU A 211 16.80 -3.50 -20.20
N SER A 212 16.58 -4.17 -21.33
CA SER A 212 16.62 -3.70 -22.71
C SER A 212 16.02 -2.31 -22.89
N GLU A 213 16.61 -1.57 -23.81
CA GLU A 213 16.33 -0.20 -24.28
C GLU A 213 14.86 0.08 -24.68
N THR A 214 13.96 -0.90 -24.62
CA THR A 214 12.54 -0.77 -24.94
C THR A 214 11.65 -1.12 -23.75
N LYS A 215 11.11 -0.08 -23.12
CA LYS A 215 10.07 -0.15 -22.09
C LYS A 215 8.83 -0.86 -22.67
N PRO A 216 8.36 -1.99 -22.10
CA PRO A 216 7.15 -2.64 -22.58
C PRO A 216 5.96 -1.68 -22.45
N GLU A 217 5.29 -1.42 -23.58
CA GLU A 217 4.19 -0.47 -23.68
C GLU A 217 2.85 -1.09 -23.29
N THR A 218 2.76 -2.42 -23.40
CA THR A 218 1.56 -3.19 -23.08
C THR A 218 1.81 -4.29 -22.05
N LEU A 219 0.75 -4.68 -21.35
CA LEU A 219 0.76 -5.82 -20.42
C LEU A 219 1.22 -7.12 -21.11
N LEU A 220 0.80 -7.35 -22.36
CA LEU A 220 1.21 -8.55 -23.09
C LEU A 220 2.72 -8.60 -23.36
N GLU A 221 3.33 -7.47 -23.73
CA GLU A 221 4.78 -7.37 -23.93
C GLU A 221 5.52 -7.67 -22.63
N TYR A 222 5.02 -7.15 -21.52
CA TYR A 222 5.57 -7.42 -20.21
C TYR A 222 5.56 -8.91 -19.88
N LEU A 223 4.38 -9.54 -19.99
CA LEU A 223 4.21 -10.97 -19.69
C LEU A 223 5.16 -11.84 -20.53
N LYS A 224 5.37 -11.50 -21.81
CA LYS A 224 6.32 -12.22 -22.69
C LYS A 224 7.78 -12.10 -22.24
N GLN A 225 8.18 -10.94 -21.70
CA GLN A 225 9.55 -10.68 -21.25
C GLN A 225 9.84 -11.29 -19.87
N SER A 226 8.81 -11.43 -19.03
CA SER A 226 8.94 -11.95 -17.67
C SER A 226 9.24 -13.45 -17.66
N ASN A 227 10.29 -13.91 -16.96
CA ASN A 227 10.56 -15.34 -16.76
C ASN A 227 9.66 -15.94 -15.66
N LEU A 228 8.34 -15.82 -15.82
CA LEU A 228 7.35 -16.32 -14.85
C LEU A 228 7.13 -17.83 -15.02
N GLU A 229 8.09 -18.64 -14.58
CA GLU A 229 7.91 -20.08 -14.40
C GLU A 229 7.18 -20.40 -13.08
N GLY A 230 6.49 -21.55 -13.03
CA GLY A 230 5.83 -22.05 -11.82
C GLY A 230 4.33 -21.76 -11.71
N SER A 231 3.76 -22.05 -10.55
CA SER A 231 2.34 -21.82 -10.24
C SER A 231 2.17 -20.63 -9.30
N MET A 232 0.98 -20.01 -9.33
CA MET A 232 0.62 -18.92 -8.43
C MET A 232 0.86 -19.34 -6.97
N THR A 233 1.55 -18.52 -6.17
CA THR A 233 1.79 -18.80 -4.76
C THR A 233 0.53 -18.54 -3.91
N ASN A 234 0.51 -19.03 -2.67
CA ASN A 234 -0.60 -18.74 -1.75
C ASN A 234 -0.65 -17.24 -1.40
N SER A 235 0.50 -16.58 -1.24
CA SER A 235 0.57 -15.14 -0.98
C SER A 235 0.01 -14.32 -2.14
N GLU A 236 0.34 -14.69 -3.37
CA GLU A 236 -0.24 -14.08 -4.58
C GLU A 236 -1.76 -14.28 -4.65
N HIS A 237 -2.25 -15.48 -4.31
CA HIS A 237 -3.69 -15.77 -4.31
C HIS A 237 -4.43 -14.86 -3.32
N ILE A 238 -3.95 -14.78 -2.08
CA ILE A 238 -4.57 -13.93 -1.05
C ILE A 238 -4.52 -12.45 -1.45
N LEU A 239 -3.40 -11.97 -1.98
CA LEU A 239 -3.27 -10.60 -2.50
C LEU A 239 -4.26 -10.34 -3.64
N GLY A 240 -4.38 -11.27 -4.58
CA GLY A 240 -5.34 -11.20 -5.69
C GLY A 240 -6.79 -11.07 -5.20
N GLU A 241 -7.20 -11.89 -4.24
CA GLU A 241 -8.56 -11.82 -3.66
C GLU A 241 -8.84 -10.47 -2.99
N VAL A 242 -7.89 -9.98 -2.18
CA VAL A 242 -8.05 -8.71 -1.47
C VAL A 242 -8.04 -7.52 -2.45
N ILE A 243 -7.17 -7.52 -3.45
CA ILE A 243 -7.13 -6.50 -4.50
C ILE A 243 -8.46 -6.46 -5.26
N MET A 244 -9.00 -7.62 -5.67
CA MET A 244 -10.28 -7.70 -6.36
C MET A 244 -11.43 -7.20 -5.48
N TYR A 245 -11.42 -7.56 -4.20
CA TYR A 245 -12.41 -7.10 -3.23
C TYR A 245 -12.37 -5.58 -3.04
N LEU A 246 -11.17 -5.00 -2.85
CA LEU A 246 -10.99 -3.55 -2.70
C LEU A 246 -11.38 -2.80 -3.99
N GLN A 247 -11.03 -3.31 -5.17
CA GLN A 247 -11.45 -2.72 -6.45
C GLN A 247 -12.98 -2.65 -6.56
N LYS A 248 -13.68 -3.72 -6.16
CA LYS A 248 -15.15 -3.74 -6.15
C LYS A 248 -15.74 -2.66 -5.23
N LEU A 249 -15.13 -2.44 -4.07
CA LEU A 249 -15.55 -1.40 -3.12
C LEU A 249 -15.32 0.00 -3.70
N VAL A 250 -14.17 0.25 -4.32
CA VAL A 250 -13.86 1.54 -4.97
C VAL A 250 -14.84 1.81 -6.12
N CYS A 251 -15.09 0.83 -6.99
CA CYS A 251 -16.04 0.96 -8.10
C CYS A 251 -17.48 1.27 -7.67
N THR A 252 -17.89 0.82 -6.49
CA THR A 252 -19.25 1.07 -5.98
C THR A 252 -19.42 2.53 -5.55
N ASN A 253 -18.33 3.20 -5.15
CA ASN A 253 -18.35 4.54 -4.58
C ASN A 253 -17.94 5.66 -5.55
N ASN A 254 -17.22 5.36 -6.64
CA ASN A 254 -16.95 6.24 -7.79
C ASN A 254 -16.37 5.39 -8.95
N MET A 255 -16.95 5.47 -10.16
CA MET A 255 -16.68 4.58 -11.30
C MET A 255 -15.26 4.69 -11.91
N VAL A 256 -14.22 4.23 -11.21
CA VAL A 256 -12.88 4.12 -11.82
C VAL A 256 -12.42 2.68 -11.77
N LEU A 257 -12.49 2.03 -12.93
CA LEU A 257 -11.81 0.77 -13.15
C LEU A 257 -10.33 1.06 -13.39
N LEU A 258 -9.46 0.49 -12.59
CA LEU A 258 -8.05 0.82 -12.61
C LEU A 258 -7.27 -0.19 -13.48
N PRO A 259 -6.68 0.23 -14.61
CA PRO A 259 -5.83 -0.64 -15.41
C PRO A 259 -4.69 -1.26 -14.58
N SER A 260 -4.17 -0.54 -13.57
CA SER A 260 -3.18 -1.05 -12.62
C SER A 260 -3.65 -2.29 -11.85
N VAL A 261 -4.96 -2.43 -11.57
CA VAL A 261 -5.50 -3.66 -10.94
C VAL A 261 -5.34 -4.84 -11.88
N VAL A 262 -5.79 -4.66 -13.12
CA VAL A 262 -5.71 -5.74 -14.11
C VAL A 262 -4.26 -6.10 -14.39
N PHE A 263 -3.39 -5.09 -14.47
CA PHE A 263 -1.96 -5.30 -14.63
C PHE A 263 -1.39 -6.13 -13.46
N ALA A 264 -1.56 -5.69 -12.20
CA ALA A 264 -1.05 -6.36 -11.02
C ALA A 264 -1.56 -7.81 -10.89
N VAL A 265 -2.88 -8.02 -11.08
CA VAL A 265 -3.49 -9.36 -10.99
C VAL A 265 -3.00 -10.25 -12.14
N SER A 266 -2.80 -9.70 -13.33
CA SER A 266 -2.24 -10.44 -14.47
C SER A 266 -0.83 -10.94 -14.18
N LEU A 267 0.03 -10.13 -13.56
CA LEU A 267 1.39 -10.54 -13.18
C LEU A 267 1.41 -11.69 -12.16
N MET A 268 0.34 -11.86 -11.38
CA MET A 268 0.21 -12.95 -10.41
C MET A 268 -0.41 -14.21 -11.03
N LEU A 269 -1.45 -14.04 -11.87
CA LEU A 269 -2.23 -15.15 -12.43
C LEU A 269 -1.68 -15.69 -13.74
N LEU A 270 -1.16 -14.83 -14.61
CA LEU A 270 -0.81 -15.17 -15.99
C LEU A 270 0.69 -15.46 -16.07
N ARG A 271 1.05 -16.73 -15.88
CA ARG A 271 2.44 -17.21 -15.95
C ARG A 271 2.78 -17.79 -17.33
N ASN A 272 4.03 -17.62 -17.75
CA ASN A 272 4.50 -17.85 -19.12
C ASN A 272 4.20 -19.26 -19.67
N GLY A 273 4.24 -20.27 -18.81
CA GLY A 273 4.03 -21.67 -19.22
C GLY A 273 2.63 -21.99 -19.76
N GLN A 274 1.60 -21.21 -19.43
CA GLN A 274 0.24 -21.41 -19.93
C GLN A 274 -0.08 -20.58 -21.18
N PHE A 275 0.68 -19.50 -21.42
CA PHE A 275 0.44 -18.53 -22.49
C PHE A 275 1.23 -18.79 -23.78
N LEU A 276 2.34 -19.54 -23.70
CA LEU A 276 3.28 -19.72 -24.81
C LEU A 276 3.03 -20.98 -25.65
N THR A 277 2.18 -21.89 -25.20
CA THR A 277 1.75 -23.02 -26.04
C THR A 277 0.71 -22.54 -27.04
N THR A 278 1.08 -22.54 -28.33
CA THR A 278 0.21 -22.25 -29.48
C THR A 278 -0.98 -23.21 -29.64
N GLU A 279 -1.12 -24.18 -28.74
CA GLU A 279 -2.16 -25.22 -28.76
C GLU A 279 -3.25 -25.00 -27.69
N SER A 280 -3.24 -23.87 -26.98
CA SER A 280 -4.16 -23.64 -25.87
C SER A 280 -5.56 -23.24 -26.34
N GLU A 281 -6.58 -23.86 -25.75
CA GLU A 281 -8.02 -23.63 -25.98
C GLU A 281 -8.41 -22.13 -25.91
N GLY A 282 -9.50 -21.77 -26.59
CA GLY A 282 -9.87 -20.40 -26.98
C GLY A 282 -9.89 -19.32 -25.88
N ASP A 283 -9.99 -19.69 -24.60
CA ASP A 283 -9.91 -18.74 -23.47
C ASP A 283 -8.54 -18.05 -23.38
N TYR A 284 -7.43 -18.74 -23.70
CA TYR A 284 -6.09 -18.17 -23.64
C TYR A 284 -5.80 -17.19 -24.80
N GLU A 285 -6.38 -17.43 -25.98
CA GLU A 285 -6.30 -16.49 -27.10
C GLU A 285 -7.04 -15.19 -26.78
N LEU A 286 -8.21 -15.29 -26.14
CA LEU A 286 -8.97 -14.15 -25.66
C LEU A 286 -8.17 -13.35 -24.62
N ILE A 287 -7.60 -14.00 -23.60
CA ILE A 287 -6.78 -13.32 -22.59
C ILE A 287 -5.59 -12.61 -23.25
N ARG A 288 -4.89 -13.27 -24.18
CA ARG A 288 -3.77 -12.67 -24.92
C ARG A 288 -4.21 -11.42 -25.68
N SER A 289 -5.35 -11.47 -26.36
CA SER A 289 -5.92 -10.31 -27.07
C SER A 289 -6.25 -9.17 -26.11
N LEU A 290 -6.84 -9.45 -24.95
CA LEU A 290 -7.20 -8.43 -23.97
C LEU A 290 -5.96 -7.80 -23.33
N CYS A 291 -4.94 -8.58 -22.98
CA CYS A 291 -3.67 -8.06 -22.45
C CYS A 291 -2.95 -7.13 -23.44
N SER A 292 -3.10 -7.34 -24.75
CA SER A 292 -2.51 -6.44 -25.76
C SER A 292 -3.14 -5.05 -25.81
N ARG A 293 -4.36 -4.88 -25.26
CA ARG A 293 -5.11 -3.61 -25.23
C ARG A 293 -4.88 -2.79 -23.95
N ILE A 294 -4.11 -3.32 -23.00
CA ILE A 294 -3.83 -2.70 -21.72
C ILE A 294 -2.42 -2.14 -21.74
N SER A 295 -2.33 -0.81 -21.59
CA SER A 295 -1.06 -0.11 -21.48
C SER A 295 -0.41 -0.33 -20.12
N SER A 296 0.92 -0.25 -20.08
CA SER A 296 1.68 -0.30 -18.84
C SER A 296 1.30 0.86 -17.91
N PRO A 297 0.94 0.58 -16.64
CA PRO A 297 0.50 1.62 -15.72
C PRO A 297 1.67 2.48 -15.22
N PRO A 298 1.41 3.64 -14.59
CA PRO A 298 2.45 4.52 -14.07
C PRO A 298 3.41 3.80 -13.11
N GLU A 299 2.91 2.89 -12.28
CA GLU A 299 3.72 2.11 -11.33
C GLU A 299 4.79 1.25 -12.00
N ALA A 300 4.59 0.88 -13.26
CA ALA A 300 5.57 0.11 -14.04
C ALA A 300 6.70 0.97 -14.63
N ILE A 301 6.68 2.29 -14.41
CA ILE A 301 7.68 3.21 -14.91
C ILE A 301 8.82 3.34 -13.88
N PRO A 302 10.11 3.13 -14.24
CA PRO A 302 11.22 3.19 -13.27
C PRO A 302 11.38 4.51 -12.49
N VAL A 303 10.91 5.62 -13.07
CA VAL A 303 10.94 6.95 -12.45
C VAL A 303 9.71 7.25 -11.59
N TRP A 304 8.70 6.38 -11.60
CA TRP A 304 7.51 6.55 -10.77
C TRP A 304 7.85 6.46 -9.29
N ARG A 305 7.16 7.27 -8.48
CA ARG A 305 7.35 7.32 -7.04
C ARG A 305 5.99 7.37 -6.37
N TRP A 306 5.89 6.64 -5.27
CA TRP A 306 4.71 6.66 -4.43
C TRP A 306 4.49 8.04 -3.81
N SER A 307 3.23 8.45 -3.75
CA SER A 307 2.77 9.62 -3.02
C SER A 307 1.47 9.28 -2.29
N TYR A 308 1.43 9.58 -1.00
CA TYR A 308 0.22 9.35 -0.19
C TYR A 308 -0.84 10.44 -0.42
N TYR A 309 -0.42 11.70 -0.51
CA TYR A 309 -1.33 12.85 -0.60
C TYR A 309 -1.78 13.18 -2.02
N GLN A 310 -0.96 12.84 -3.01
CA GLN A 310 -1.39 12.90 -4.39
C GLN A 310 -2.02 11.55 -4.68
N GLY A 311 -3.34 11.52 -4.78
CA GLY A 311 -4.07 10.35 -5.30
C GLY A 311 -3.66 10.07 -6.74
N TRP A 312 -4.43 9.22 -7.44
CA TRP A 312 -4.29 9.10 -8.89
C TRP A 312 -4.60 10.46 -9.57
N LYS A 313 -3.62 11.35 -9.64
CA LYS A 313 -3.41 12.20 -10.82
C LYS A 313 -2.77 11.30 -11.85
N ASP A 314 -3.59 10.38 -12.33
CA ASP A 314 -3.28 9.74 -13.58
C ASP A 314 -3.10 10.87 -14.59
N LEU A 315 -1.93 10.97 -15.20
CA LEU A 315 -1.80 11.66 -16.48
C LEU A 315 -2.62 10.92 -17.56
N SER A 316 -3.26 9.79 -17.21
CA SER A 316 -4.33 9.14 -17.97
C SER A 316 -5.75 9.59 -17.57
N ALA A 317 -5.90 10.47 -16.57
CA ALA A 317 -7.15 11.16 -16.25
C ALA A 317 -7.34 12.41 -17.15
N GLU A 318 -6.81 12.36 -18.38
CA GLU A 318 -7.60 12.92 -19.47
C GLU A 318 -8.92 12.12 -19.54
N PRO A 319 -10.08 12.75 -19.81
CA PRO A 319 -11.39 12.09 -19.85
C PRO A 319 -11.57 11.03 -20.96
N ALA A 320 -10.50 10.41 -21.45
CA ALA A 320 -10.48 9.49 -22.57
C ALA A 320 -9.61 8.26 -22.29
N ALA A 321 -9.84 7.56 -21.16
CA ALA A 321 -9.48 6.15 -21.12
C ALA A 321 -10.23 5.47 -22.28
N ASP A 322 -9.49 4.91 -23.24
CA ASP A 322 -10.06 4.26 -24.43
C ASP A 322 -11.14 3.27 -23.98
N PRO A 323 -12.41 3.40 -24.44
CA PRO A 323 -13.47 2.46 -24.11
C PRO A 323 -13.07 1.00 -24.32
N LYS A 324 -12.16 0.74 -25.27
CA LYS A 324 -11.59 -0.58 -25.50
C LYS A 324 -10.69 -1.03 -24.36
N THR A 325 -9.90 -0.17 -23.73
CA THR A 325 -9.09 -0.54 -22.58
C THR A 325 -9.96 -0.85 -21.38
N ILE A 326 -11.02 -0.07 -21.14
CA ILE A 326 -11.98 -0.31 -20.05
C ILE A 326 -12.68 -1.65 -20.24
N ASP A 327 -13.23 -1.90 -21.44
CA ASP A 327 -13.86 -3.17 -21.79
C ASP A 327 -12.90 -4.35 -21.60
N ALA A 328 -11.63 -4.21 -22.05
CA ALA A 328 -10.63 -5.25 -21.86
C ALA A 328 -10.35 -5.53 -20.38
N CYS A 329 -10.26 -4.48 -19.57
CA CYS A 329 -10.08 -4.59 -18.13
C CYS A 329 -11.28 -5.29 -17.46
N GLN A 330 -12.51 -4.94 -17.84
CA GLN A 330 -13.72 -5.56 -17.28
C GLN A 330 -13.78 -7.05 -17.57
N GLN A 331 -13.52 -7.44 -18.83
CA GLN A 331 -13.52 -8.84 -19.24
C GLN A 331 -12.45 -9.65 -18.50
N LEU A 332 -11.23 -9.12 -18.36
CA LEU A 332 -10.17 -9.78 -17.61
C LEU A 332 -10.50 -9.92 -16.13
N LEU A 333 -11.09 -8.91 -15.49
CA LEU A 333 -11.49 -9.00 -14.08
C LEU A 333 -12.55 -10.08 -13.83
N LEU A 334 -13.49 -10.26 -14.76
CA LEU A 334 -14.47 -11.34 -14.69
C LEU A 334 -13.79 -12.71 -14.75
N MET A 335 -12.85 -12.89 -15.68
CA MET A 335 -12.07 -14.13 -15.78
C MET A 335 -11.23 -14.37 -14.52
N PHE A 336 -10.55 -13.34 -14.02
CA PHE A 336 -9.71 -13.45 -12.83
C PHE A 336 -10.51 -13.76 -11.57
N SER A 337 -11.73 -13.21 -11.45
CA SER A 337 -12.63 -13.55 -10.33
C SER A 337 -12.98 -15.04 -10.31
N ASP A 338 -13.19 -15.65 -11.48
CA ASP A 338 -13.46 -17.09 -11.59
C ASP A 338 -12.19 -17.91 -11.29
N MET A 339 -11.04 -17.51 -11.83
CA MET A 339 -9.76 -18.19 -11.58
C MET A 339 -9.39 -18.21 -10.09
N LEU A 340 -9.56 -17.09 -9.38
CA LEU A 340 -9.32 -16.99 -7.94
C LEU A 340 -10.33 -17.84 -7.14
N GLY A 341 -11.60 -17.85 -7.56
CA GLY A 341 -12.68 -18.60 -6.90
C GLY A 341 -12.54 -20.12 -7.02
N ARG A 342 -12.10 -20.64 -8.18
CA ARG A 342 -11.89 -22.09 -8.40
C ARG A 342 -10.79 -22.68 -7.51
N ARG A 343 -9.83 -21.88 -7.06
CA ARG A 343 -8.77 -22.35 -6.16
C ARG A 343 -9.25 -22.46 -4.71
N ALA A 344 -10.18 -21.60 -4.28
CA ALA A 344 -10.78 -21.67 -2.96
C ALA A 344 -11.59 -22.96 -2.73
N SER A 345 -12.24 -23.50 -3.77
CA SER A 345 -12.96 -24.78 -3.69
C SER A 345 -12.03 -26.00 -3.69
N GLY A 346 -10.81 -25.88 -4.23
CA GLY A 346 -9.80 -26.96 -4.25
C GLY A 346 -8.97 -27.13 -2.97
N ILE A 347 -9.11 -26.24 -1.98
CA ILE A 347 -8.37 -26.27 -0.69
C ILE A 347 -9.21 -26.93 0.43
N SER A 348 -10.35 -27.54 0.09
CA SER A 348 -11.17 -28.30 1.04
C SER A 348 -10.80 -29.78 1.11
N THR A 349 -9.62 -30.11 1.64
CA THR A 349 -9.31 -31.41 2.29
C THR A 349 -8.09 -31.29 3.18
#